data_AF-A0A6B3GQM1-F1
#
_entry.id   AF-A0A6B3GQM1-F1
#
_cell.length_a   1.000
_cell.length_b   1.000
_cell.length_c   1.000
_cell.angle_alpha   90.00
_cell.angle_beta   90.00
_cell.angle_gamma   90.00
#
_symmetry.space_group_name_H-M   'P 1'
#
loop_
_entity.id
_entity.type
_entity.pdbx_description
1 polymer ?
#
loop_
_entity_poly.entity_id
_entity_poly.type
_entity_poly.pdbx_seq_one_letter_code
_entity_poly.pdbx_strand_id
1 'polypeptide(L)' 'MKPFGYARPASTDEAVRLCAAGSGARFLGGGTNLVDLMKLGVETPRI' A
#
# COMPACT_ATOMS: atom_id res chain seq x y z
N MET A 1 -13.60 -0.79 -3.58
CA MET A 1 -12.21 -1.12 -3.20
C MET A 1 -11.96 -2.59 -3.48
N LYS A 2 -10.87 -2.93 -4.18
CA LYS A 2 -10.48 -4.34 -4.43
C LYS A 2 -9.75 -4.90 -3.20
N PRO A 3 -9.73 -6.23 -2.97
CA PRO A 3 -8.89 -6.82 -1.93
C PRO A 3 -7.41 -6.46 -2.12
N PHE A 4 -6.72 -6.22 -1.00
CA PHE A 4 -5.29 -5.93 -0.94
C PHE A 4 -4.71 -6.49 0.36
N GLY A 5 -3.45 -6.92 0.33
CA GLY A 5 -2.69 -7.28 1.50
C GLY A 5 -2.23 -6.05 2.28
N TYR A 6 -2.10 -6.21 3.59
CA TYR A 6 -1.62 -5.17 4.50
C TYR A 6 -0.44 -5.71 5.31
N ALA A 7 0.68 -5.01 5.24
CA ALA A 7 1.87 -5.29 6.04
C ALA A 7 2.17 -4.12 6.95
N ARG A 8 2.56 -4.40 8.19
CA ARG A 8 3.02 -3.40 9.17
C ARG A 8 4.51 -3.64 9.47
N PRO A 9 5.41 -3.03 8.69
CA PRO A 9 6.85 -3.18 8.92
C PRO A 9 7.26 -2.57 10.26
N ALA A 10 8.23 -3.21 10.94
CA ALA A 10 8.81 -2.75 12.20
C ALA A 10 9.95 -1.73 11.99
N SER A 11 10.43 -1.56 10.76
CA SER A 11 11.46 -0.57 10.41
C SER A 11 11.26 0.02 9.01
N THR A 12 11.93 1.14 8.76
CA THR A 12 11.99 1.77 7.42
C THR A 12 12.60 0.83 6.39
N ASP A 13 13.66 0.09 6.75
CA ASP A 13 14.33 -0.84 5.83
C ASP A 13 13.44 -2.02 5.45
N GLU A 14 12.63 -2.50 6.40
CA GLU A 14 11.62 -3.51 6.10
C GLU A 14 10.52 -2.97 5.19
N ALA A 15 10.03 -1.75 5.45
CA ALA A 15 9.03 -1.10 4.60
C ALA A 15 9.51 -0.97 3.14
N VAL A 16 10.75 -0.50 2.95
CA VAL A 16 11.35 -0.33 1.63
C VAL A 16 11.52 -1.68 0.93
N ARG A 17 12.00 -2.71 1.63
CA ARG A 17 12.13 -4.07 1.07
C ARG A 17 10.79 -4.66 0.64
N LEU A 18 9.75 -4.57 1.47
CA LEU A 18 8.41 -5.05 1.14
C LEU A 18 7.83 -4.32 -0.08
N CYS A 19 8.03 -2.99 -0.15
CA CYS A 19 7.56 -2.21 -1.28
C CYS A 19 8.32 -2.50 -2.58
N ALA A 20 9.62 -2.79 -2.49
CA ALA A 20 10.45 -3.16 -3.64
C ALA A 20 10.14 -4.58 -4.14
N ALA A 21 9.73 -5.49 -3.27
CA ALA A 21 9.42 -6.88 -3.63
C ALA A 21 8.09 -7.03 -4.40
N GLY A 22 7.13 -6.12 -4.20
CA GLY A 22 5.81 -6.18 -4.83
C GLY A 22 5.62 -5.11 -5.90
N SER A 23 5.40 -5.51 -7.16
CA SER A 23 5.17 -4.59 -8.29
C SER A 23 3.87 -3.75 -8.20
N GLY A 24 3.13 -3.84 -7.09
CA GLY A 24 1.90 -3.10 -6.82
C GLY A 24 1.76 -2.62 -5.38
N ALA A 25 2.84 -2.69 -4.59
CA ALA A 25 2.88 -2.22 -3.21
C ALA A 25 2.78 -0.69 -3.14
N ARG A 26 2.11 -0.15 -2.11
CA ARG A 26 2.10 1.29 -1.83
C ARG A 26 2.29 1.54 -0.35
N PHE A 27 3.09 2.56 -0.02
CA PHE A 27 3.20 3.04 1.35
C PHE A 27 1.89 3.68 1.81
N LEU A 28 1.48 3.38 3.03
CA LEU A 28 0.29 3.94 3.66
C LEU A 28 0.71 4.76 4.89
N GLY A 29 0.59 6.08 4.79
CA GLY A 29 0.70 7.00 5.92
C GLY A 29 -0.66 7.20 6.61
N GLY A 30 -1.13 8.45 6.69
CA GLY A 30 -2.46 8.77 7.26
C GLY A 30 -3.67 8.32 6.42
N GLY A 31 -3.45 7.91 5.16
CA GLY A 31 -4.48 7.30 4.32
C GLY A 31 -5.55 8.23 3.73
N THR A 32 -5.62 9.49 4.14
CA THR A 32 -6.68 10.44 3.71
C THR A 32 -6.81 10.59 2.19
N ASN A 33 -5.70 10.52 1.45
CA ASN A 33 -5.72 10.54 -0.02
C ASN A 33 -5.79 9.13 -0.62
N LEU A 34 -4.82 8.27 -0.32
CA LEU A 34 -4.68 6.96 -0.99
C LEU A 34 -5.93 6.06 -0.79
N VAL A 35 -6.50 6.05 0.42
CA VAL A 35 -7.67 5.21 0.70
C VAL A 35 -8.90 5.73 -0.05
N ASP A 36 -9.02 7.04 -0.25
CA ASP A 36 -10.11 7.63 -1.03
C ASP A 36 -10.00 7.24 -2.51
N LEU A 37 -8.80 7.35 -3.09
CA LEU A 37 -8.51 6.90 -4.45
C LEU A 37 -8.78 5.39 -4.63
N MET A 38 -8.50 4.57 -3.61
CA MET A 38 -8.80 3.12 -3.62
C MET A 38 -10.31 2.81 -3.54
N LYS A 39 -11.11 3.66 -2.88
CA LYS A 39 -12.57 3.54 -2.87
C LYS A 39 -13.13 3.76 -4.27
N LEU A 40 -12.65 4.81 -4.94
CA LEU A 40 -13.01 5.15 -6.32
C LEU A 40 -12.43 4.19 -7.36
N GLY A 41 -11.49 3.33 -6.96
CA GLY A 41 -10.81 2.39 -7.85
C GLY A 41 -9.76 3.03 -8.77
N VAL A 42 -9.42 4.30 -8.53
CA VAL A 42 -8.34 5.02 -9.22
C VAL A 42 -7.00 4.40 -8.85
N GLU A 43 -6.79 4.14 -7.56
CA GLU A 43 -5.64 3.41 -7.06
C GLU A 43 -6.02 1.95 -6.79
N THR A 44 -5.23 1.01 -7.30
CA THR A 44 -5.46 -0.43 -7.09
C THR A 44 -4.18 -1.14 -6.68
N PRO A 45 -3.64 -0.86 -5.47
CA PRO A 45 -2.48 -1.57 -4.96
C PRO A 45 -2.76 -3.07 -4.93
N ARG A 46 -1.79 -3.86 -5.39
CA ARG A 46 -1.83 -5.31 -5.35
C ARG A 46 -0.58 -5.78 -4.63
N ILE A 47 -0.78 -6.17 -3.38
CA ILE A 47 0.11 -7.00 -2.59
C ILE A 47 -0.73 -8.12 -2.01
#